data_AF-Q26GD6-F1
#
_entry.id   AF-Q26GD6-F1
#
_cell.length_a   1.000
_cell.length_b   1.000
_cell.length_c   1.000
_cell.angle_alpha   90.00
_cell.angle_beta   90.00
_cell.angle_gamma   90.00
#
_symmetry.space_group_name_H-M   'P 1'
#
loop_
_entity.id
_entity.type
_entity.pdbx_description
1 polymer ?
#
loop_
_entity_poly.entity_id
_entity_poly.type
_entity_poly.pdbx_seq_one_letter_code
_entity_poly.pdbx_strand_id
1 'polypeptide(L)'
;MSQDVIEPQAVLEPFPYHKMLRDHLKSRKKTWQWFKDEKIKTQQIESFKKELLKNTYRLDTDSHRNLYQMAQDICEDLNIDAQVTFYQENNSLQLNASISVIDQEAHIVFSGNILQLLDEKQLKALLAHELSHYLFYKIEDGEYEITQRIILALANDSRSEDSIIETARIFQLYLELYCDTGAFKSCREHYTVIQMLIKLNTGLSEVNAQSYLDQAKEIINQDDEATNQQTHPESYIRSIALDLKARSSREYHEELHKLIEGKWDINSLDIFEQQKTRALSRDFIQIILRPQWMNSSAVVNLAKQFFTDFTIEKEVDTTKLLERLQHTTPSTKSYLSYVLLDFARIDSELEKLPIAHTLEIAELLGLVEEYERVLRKELKLTVRSFKDLKQEAMKDLSSVNENQDNSIYDNE
;
A
#
# COMPACT_ATOMS: atom_id res chain seq x y z
N MET A 1 -34.49 -5.42 2.37
CA MET A 1 -34.02 -6.78 2.04
C MET A 1 -33.55 -6.77 0.60
N SER A 2 -32.34 -6.26 0.37
CA SER A 2 -31.67 -6.35 -0.92
C SER A 2 -30.95 -7.70 -0.93
N GLN A 3 -31.24 -8.55 -1.91
CA GLN A 3 -30.52 -9.80 -2.09
C GLN A 3 -29.09 -9.46 -2.53
N ASP A 4 -28.11 -9.85 -1.71
CA ASP A 4 -26.69 -9.83 -2.04
C ASP A 4 -26.45 -10.78 -3.21
N VAL A 5 -26.51 -10.28 -4.45
CA VAL A 5 -26.24 -11.10 -5.64
C VAL A 5 -24.77 -10.92 -6.00
N ILE A 6 -23.91 -11.75 -5.42
CA ILE A 6 -22.69 -12.16 -6.11
C ILE A 6 -23.13 -13.17 -7.18
N GLU A 7 -22.74 -12.94 -8.44
CA GLU A 7 -22.91 -13.97 -9.47
C GLU A 7 -22.21 -15.26 -9.02
N PRO A 8 -22.92 -16.40 -8.93
CA PRO A 8 -22.38 -17.67 -8.41
C PRO A 8 -21.10 -18.17 -9.13
N GLN A 9 -20.76 -17.57 -10.27
CA GLN A 9 -19.65 -17.94 -11.14
C GLN A 9 -18.52 -16.91 -11.19
N ALA A 10 -18.57 -15.82 -10.40
CA ALA A 10 -17.47 -14.85 -10.39
C ALA A 10 -16.17 -15.53 -9.90
N VAL A 11 -15.17 -15.55 -10.77
CA VAL A 11 -13.82 -16.06 -10.48
C VAL A 11 -13.13 -15.07 -9.54
N LEU A 12 -12.50 -15.57 -8.47
CA LEU A 12 -11.71 -14.76 -7.55
C LEU A 12 -10.39 -14.39 -8.24
N GLU A 13 -10.18 -13.11 -8.46
CA GLU A 13 -9.03 -12.57 -9.18
C GLU A 13 -8.05 -11.85 -8.25
N PRO A 14 -6.73 -12.00 -8.42
CA PRO A 14 -5.74 -11.19 -7.73
C PRO A 14 -5.93 -9.70 -8.04
N PHE A 15 -5.75 -8.86 -7.02
CA PHE A 15 -5.80 -7.40 -7.16
C PHE A 15 -4.74 -6.87 -8.15
N PRO A 16 -4.97 -5.69 -8.78
CA PRO A 16 -4.00 -5.06 -9.66
C PRO A 16 -2.60 -4.91 -9.03
N TYR A 17 -2.53 -4.59 -7.74
CA TYR A 17 -1.28 -4.50 -7.00
C TYR A 17 -0.49 -5.82 -6.99
N HIS A 18 -1.16 -6.94 -6.75
CA HIS A 18 -0.53 -8.27 -6.81
C HIS A 18 0.08 -8.54 -8.19
N LYS A 19 -0.67 -8.24 -9.27
CA LYS A 19 -0.22 -8.42 -10.66
C LYS A 19 1.02 -7.56 -10.94
N MET A 20 0.99 -6.30 -10.52
CA MET A 20 2.09 -5.36 -10.67
C MET A 20 3.36 -5.82 -9.93
N LEU A 21 3.24 -6.27 -8.67
CA LEU A 21 4.37 -6.78 -7.90
C LEU A 21 4.94 -8.09 -8.45
N ARG A 22 4.06 -9.02 -8.84
CA ARG A 22 4.44 -10.26 -9.52
C ARG A 22 5.29 -9.94 -10.75
N ASP A 23 4.82 -9.07 -11.64
CA ASP A 23 5.52 -8.73 -12.88
C ASP A 23 6.86 -8.04 -12.62
N HIS A 24 6.90 -7.12 -11.66
CA HIS A 24 8.13 -6.45 -11.24
C HIS A 24 9.18 -7.44 -10.73
N LEU A 25 8.80 -8.37 -9.85
CA LEU A 25 9.73 -9.36 -9.29
C LEU A 25 10.12 -10.42 -10.32
N LYS A 26 9.19 -10.84 -11.19
CA LYS A 26 9.43 -11.79 -12.28
C LYS A 26 10.41 -11.24 -13.32
N SER A 27 10.43 -9.92 -13.54
CA SER A 27 11.45 -9.27 -14.37
C SER A 27 12.89 -9.51 -13.86
N ARG A 28 13.06 -9.74 -12.55
CA ARG A 28 14.34 -10.03 -11.88
C ARG A 28 14.67 -11.53 -11.99
N LYS A 29 14.97 -11.99 -13.22
CA LYS A 29 15.12 -13.41 -13.60
C LYS A 29 15.94 -14.26 -12.61
N LYS A 30 17.07 -13.76 -12.11
CA LYS A 30 17.94 -14.52 -11.19
C LYS A 30 17.25 -14.80 -9.86
N THR A 31 16.68 -13.77 -9.23
CA THR A 31 15.96 -13.90 -7.96
C THR A 31 14.73 -14.78 -8.14
N TRP A 32 13.95 -14.53 -9.19
CA TRP A 32 12.75 -15.32 -9.49
C TRP A 32 13.07 -16.82 -9.64
N GLN A 33 14.08 -17.15 -10.44
CA GLN A 33 14.45 -18.54 -10.68
C GLN A 33 14.97 -19.25 -9.41
N TRP A 34 15.65 -18.52 -8.51
CA TRP A 34 16.09 -19.07 -7.24
C TRP A 34 14.91 -19.46 -6.33
N PHE A 35 13.88 -18.61 -6.23
CA PHE A 35 12.68 -18.93 -5.44
C PHE A 35 11.79 -20.00 -6.09
N LYS A 36 11.84 -20.13 -7.43
CA LYS A 36 11.14 -21.17 -8.20
C LYS A 36 11.80 -22.56 -8.08
N ASP A 37 13.07 -22.65 -7.70
CA ASP A 37 13.82 -23.93 -7.71
C ASP A 37 13.27 -24.94 -6.68
N GLU A 38 12.76 -26.07 -7.19
CA GLU A 38 12.13 -27.15 -6.41
C GLU A 38 13.07 -27.85 -5.42
N LYS A 39 14.39 -27.83 -5.67
CA LYS A 39 15.34 -28.49 -4.76
C LYS A 39 15.41 -27.81 -3.40
N ILE A 40 15.30 -26.48 -3.37
CA ILE A 40 15.25 -25.70 -2.13
C ILE A 40 13.94 -26.01 -1.39
N LYS A 41 12.84 -26.16 -2.14
CA LYS A 41 11.50 -26.42 -1.61
C LYS A 41 11.40 -27.77 -0.88
N THR A 42 11.98 -28.82 -1.44
CA THR A 42 11.86 -30.20 -0.91
C THR A 42 12.46 -30.36 0.49
N GLN A 43 13.65 -29.83 0.74
CA GLN A 43 14.30 -29.91 2.06
C GLN A 43 13.57 -29.09 3.12
N GLN A 44 13.03 -27.92 2.73
CA GLN A 44 12.22 -27.07 3.60
C GLN A 44 10.89 -27.75 3.97
N ILE A 45 10.25 -28.44 3.02
CA ILE A 45 9.01 -29.19 3.23
C ILE A 45 9.17 -30.29 4.30
N GLU A 46 10.21 -31.12 4.22
CA GLU A 46 10.39 -32.21 5.20
C GLU A 46 10.64 -31.69 6.61
N SER A 47 11.48 -30.66 6.74
CA SER A 47 11.73 -30.01 8.03
C SER A 47 10.45 -29.39 8.59
N PHE A 48 9.66 -28.74 7.74
CA PHE A 48 8.39 -28.13 8.12
C PHE A 48 7.37 -29.17 8.61
N LYS A 49 7.12 -30.24 7.84
CA LYS A 49 6.19 -31.31 8.24
C LYS A 49 6.58 -31.92 9.59
N LYS A 50 7.89 -32.07 9.84
CA LYS A 50 8.41 -32.57 11.12
C LYS A 50 8.16 -31.61 12.28
N GLU A 51 8.38 -30.30 12.10
CA GLU A 51 8.10 -29.29 13.13
C GLU A 51 6.60 -29.14 13.39
N LEU A 52 5.77 -29.18 12.35
CA LEU A 52 4.31 -29.16 12.47
C LEU A 52 3.81 -30.27 13.39
N LEU A 53 4.26 -31.51 13.18
CA LEU A 53 3.83 -32.66 13.98
C LEU A 53 4.37 -32.66 15.42
N LYS A 54 5.45 -31.94 15.72
CA LYS A 54 5.96 -31.83 17.10
C LYS A 54 5.12 -30.90 17.96
N ASN A 55 4.61 -29.84 17.36
CA ASN A 55 4.00 -28.72 18.07
C ASN A 55 2.47 -28.72 17.97
N THR A 56 1.89 -29.69 17.29
CA THR A 56 0.45 -29.77 17.07
C THR A 56 -0.12 -31.16 17.32
N TYR A 57 -1.42 -31.21 17.60
CA TYR A 57 -2.25 -32.42 17.60
C TYR A 57 -3.05 -32.47 16.31
N ARG A 58 -2.86 -33.51 15.49
CA ARG A 58 -3.62 -33.73 14.26
C ARG A 58 -5.05 -34.16 14.60
N LEU A 59 -6.04 -33.45 14.06
CA LEU A 59 -7.45 -33.78 14.23
C LEU A 59 -7.83 -34.90 13.25
N ASP A 60 -8.26 -36.05 13.76
CA ASP A 60 -8.67 -37.18 12.92
C ASP A 60 -10.05 -36.96 12.28
N THR A 61 -10.23 -37.52 11.09
CA THR A 61 -11.43 -37.38 10.27
C THR A 61 -12.66 -37.97 10.94
N ASP A 62 -12.51 -39.05 11.71
CA ASP A 62 -13.63 -39.75 12.34
C ASP A 62 -14.24 -38.96 13.49
N SER A 63 -13.40 -38.34 14.32
CA SER A 63 -13.84 -37.54 15.47
C SER A 63 -14.27 -36.13 15.07
N HIS A 64 -13.83 -35.63 13.90
CA HIS A 64 -14.08 -34.26 13.44
C HIS A 64 -14.80 -34.21 12.08
N ARG A 65 -15.71 -35.15 11.80
CA ARG A 65 -16.38 -35.28 10.49
C ARG A 65 -17.00 -33.98 9.97
N ASN A 66 -17.69 -33.23 10.82
CA ASN A 66 -18.34 -31.97 10.43
C ASN A 66 -17.32 -30.95 9.90
N LEU A 67 -16.13 -30.89 10.51
CA LEU A 67 -15.07 -29.98 10.10
C LEU A 67 -14.50 -30.35 8.72
N TYR A 68 -14.30 -31.64 8.48
CA TYR A 68 -13.82 -32.13 7.19
C TYR A 68 -14.89 -32.01 6.08
N GLN A 69 -16.17 -32.22 6.41
CA GLN A 69 -17.25 -31.98 5.46
C GLN A 69 -17.33 -30.50 5.07
N MET A 70 -17.26 -29.61 6.07
CA MET A 70 -17.25 -28.16 5.83
C MET A 70 -16.09 -27.77 4.90
N ALA A 71 -14.90 -28.33 5.09
CA ALA A 71 -13.75 -28.10 4.22
C ALA A 71 -14.00 -28.58 2.77
N GLN A 72 -14.64 -29.73 2.59
CA GLN A 72 -15.01 -30.25 1.27
C GLN A 72 -16.00 -29.32 0.56
N ASP A 73 -17.05 -28.91 1.26
CA ASP A 73 -18.06 -27.98 0.72
C ASP A 73 -17.42 -26.65 0.30
N ILE A 74 -16.45 -26.15 1.06
CA ILE A 74 -15.69 -24.95 0.70
C ILE A 74 -14.80 -25.18 -0.52
N CYS A 75 -14.16 -26.35 -0.64
CA CYS A 75 -13.36 -26.68 -1.81
C CYS A 75 -14.21 -26.71 -3.09
N GLU A 76 -15.44 -27.21 -3.00
CA GLU A 76 -16.43 -27.14 -4.08
C GLU A 76 -16.84 -25.69 -4.39
N ASP A 77 -17.16 -24.88 -3.37
CA ASP A 77 -17.54 -23.47 -3.52
C ASP A 77 -16.44 -22.61 -4.18
N LEU A 78 -15.17 -22.88 -3.83
CA LEU A 78 -13.99 -22.18 -4.35
C LEU A 78 -13.42 -22.81 -5.63
N ASN A 79 -13.91 -23.99 -6.03
CA ASN A 79 -13.42 -24.78 -7.15
C ASN A 79 -11.90 -25.07 -7.06
N ILE A 80 -11.49 -25.64 -5.92
CA ILE A 80 -10.11 -26.05 -5.63
C ILE A 80 -10.00 -27.54 -5.31
N ASP A 81 -8.80 -28.10 -5.48
CA ASP A 81 -8.48 -29.52 -5.31
C ASP A 81 -7.71 -29.82 -4.00
N ALA A 82 -7.86 -28.96 -2.99
CA ALA A 82 -7.08 -29.06 -1.75
C ALA A 82 -7.41 -30.32 -0.94
N GLN A 83 -6.37 -31.03 -0.51
CA GLN A 83 -6.43 -32.12 0.45
C GLN A 83 -6.21 -31.57 1.86
N VAL A 84 -7.30 -31.31 2.57
CA VAL A 84 -7.26 -30.61 3.85
C VAL A 84 -6.89 -31.55 5.00
N THR A 85 -5.97 -31.11 5.86
CA THR A 85 -5.70 -31.73 7.17
C THR A 85 -5.69 -30.67 8.25
N PHE A 86 -6.41 -30.95 9.35
CA PHE A 86 -6.51 -30.05 10.48
C PHE A 86 -5.59 -30.41 11.64
N TYR A 87 -5.12 -29.38 12.33
CA TYR A 87 -4.26 -29.48 13.49
C TYR A 87 -4.69 -28.48 14.57
N GLN A 88 -4.45 -28.83 15.82
CA GLN A 88 -4.57 -27.92 16.97
C GLN A 88 -3.16 -27.68 17.53
N GLU A 89 -2.74 -26.42 17.65
CA GLU A 89 -1.46 -26.04 18.24
C GLU A 89 -1.44 -26.30 19.75
N ASN A 90 -0.32 -26.82 20.25
CA ASN A 90 -0.11 -27.10 21.66
C ASN A 90 0.18 -25.82 22.45
N ASN A 91 -0.49 -25.63 23.59
CA ASN A 91 -0.20 -24.55 24.56
C ASN A 91 -0.25 -23.11 24.00
N SER A 92 -1.03 -22.89 22.94
CA SER A 92 -1.20 -21.57 22.34
C SER A 92 -2.40 -20.85 22.96
N LEU A 93 -2.19 -19.63 23.44
CA LEU A 93 -3.25 -18.77 23.98
C LEU A 93 -3.77 -17.77 22.94
N GLN A 94 -2.97 -17.50 21.91
CA GLN A 94 -3.33 -16.55 20.87
C GLN A 94 -4.35 -17.19 19.93
N LEU A 95 -5.45 -16.48 19.67
CA LEU A 95 -6.45 -16.87 18.68
C LEU A 95 -5.86 -16.65 17.29
N ASN A 96 -5.59 -17.73 16.58
CA ASN A 96 -5.13 -17.65 15.20
C ASN A 96 -5.46 -18.91 14.41
N ALA A 97 -5.65 -18.77 13.10
CA ALA A 97 -5.57 -19.90 12.19
C ALA A 97 -4.45 -19.63 11.18
N SER A 98 -3.83 -20.69 10.69
CA SER A 98 -2.86 -20.56 9.61
C SER A 98 -2.94 -21.76 8.68
N ILE A 99 -2.65 -21.51 7.42
CA ILE A 99 -2.55 -22.53 6.39
C ILE A 99 -1.11 -22.67 5.89
N SER A 100 -0.68 -23.91 5.70
CA SER A 100 0.53 -24.25 4.96
C SER A 100 0.20 -25.15 3.78
N VAL A 101 0.69 -24.77 2.60
CA VAL A 101 0.34 -25.42 1.33
C VAL A 101 1.55 -26.17 0.78
N ILE A 102 1.41 -27.48 0.61
CA ILE A 102 2.45 -28.35 0.07
C ILE A 102 1.83 -29.18 -1.04
N ASP A 103 2.13 -28.83 -2.29
CA ASP A 103 1.46 -29.41 -3.45
C ASP A 103 -0.06 -29.28 -3.31
N GLN A 104 -0.81 -30.39 -3.24
CA GLN A 104 -2.26 -30.36 -3.01
C GLN A 104 -2.64 -30.38 -1.53
N GLU A 105 -1.68 -30.57 -0.61
CA GLU A 105 -1.96 -30.65 0.82
C GLU A 105 -2.16 -29.25 1.42
N ALA A 106 -3.31 -29.03 2.04
CA ALA A 106 -3.63 -27.83 2.81
C ALA A 106 -3.64 -28.19 4.31
N HIS A 107 -2.59 -27.80 5.02
CA HIS A 107 -2.46 -28.02 6.46
C HIS A 107 -2.97 -26.79 7.21
N ILE A 108 -4.13 -26.89 7.85
CA ILE A 108 -4.73 -25.80 8.62
C ILE A 108 -4.50 -26.04 10.11
N VAL A 109 -3.88 -25.08 10.78
CA VAL A 109 -3.55 -25.13 12.22
C VAL A 109 -4.40 -24.11 12.96
N PHE A 110 -5.14 -24.56 13.97
CA PHE A 110 -5.83 -23.69 14.92
C PHE A 110 -4.97 -23.44 16.15
N SER A 111 -4.89 -22.19 16.57
CA SER A 111 -4.24 -21.70 17.78
C SER A 111 -5.27 -21.10 18.73
N GLY A 112 -5.08 -21.29 20.04
CA GLY A 112 -6.07 -20.88 21.03
C GLY A 112 -7.34 -21.74 20.99
N ASN A 113 -8.46 -21.20 21.47
CA ASN A 113 -9.74 -21.90 21.61
C ASN A 113 -10.73 -21.59 20.47
N ILE A 114 -10.25 -21.41 19.23
CA ILE A 114 -11.07 -21.07 18.05
C ILE A 114 -12.29 -21.99 17.87
N LEU A 115 -12.08 -23.31 17.97
CA LEU A 115 -13.15 -24.30 17.77
C LEU A 115 -14.27 -24.21 18.82
N GLN A 116 -14.02 -23.55 19.95
CA GLN A 116 -15.02 -23.27 20.99
C GLN A 116 -15.62 -21.87 20.87
N LEU A 117 -14.84 -20.91 20.34
CA LEU A 117 -15.21 -19.50 20.23
C LEU A 117 -16.15 -19.22 19.05
N LEU A 118 -15.91 -19.87 17.92
CA LEU A 118 -16.64 -19.64 16.68
C LEU A 118 -17.83 -20.59 16.56
N ASP A 119 -18.98 -20.05 16.15
CA ASP A 119 -20.10 -20.89 15.73
C ASP A 119 -19.83 -21.54 14.36
N GLU A 120 -20.73 -22.42 13.91
CA GLU A 120 -20.57 -23.18 12.67
C GLU A 120 -20.40 -22.27 11.43
N LYS A 121 -21.10 -21.13 11.38
CA LYS A 121 -21.01 -20.21 10.24
C LYS A 121 -19.70 -19.44 10.24
N GLN A 122 -19.28 -18.97 11.42
CA GLN A 122 -18.02 -18.26 11.61
C GLN A 122 -16.82 -19.19 11.39
N LEU A 123 -16.93 -20.46 11.79
CA LEU A 123 -15.92 -21.47 11.49
C LEU A 123 -15.85 -21.75 9.98
N LYS A 124 -17.00 -21.83 9.28
CA LYS A 124 -17.03 -21.92 7.81
C LYS A 124 -16.32 -20.72 7.18
N ALA A 125 -16.58 -19.51 7.67
CA ALA A 125 -15.93 -18.30 7.17
C ALA A 125 -14.41 -18.32 7.36
N LEU A 126 -13.94 -18.76 8.54
CA LEU A 126 -12.52 -18.92 8.82
C LEU A 126 -11.86 -19.93 7.87
N LEU A 127 -12.48 -21.12 7.70
CA LEU A 127 -11.94 -22.13 6.80
C LEU A 127 -11.93 -21.68 5.33
N ALA A 128 -12.96 -20.95 4.92
CA ALA A 128 -13.04 -20.40 3.57
C ALA A 128 -12.00 -19.30 3.34
N HIS A 129 -11.70 -18.49 4.38
CA HIS A 129 -10.57 -17.56 4.36
C HIS A 129 -9.24 -18.31 4.17
N GLU A 130 -8.94 -19.29 5.01
CA GLU A 130 -7.69 -20.08 4.92
C GLU A 130 -7.56 -20.80 3.56
N LEU A 131 -8.62 -21.44 3.07
CA LEU A 131 -8.60 -22.13 1.77
C LEU A 131 -8.53 -21.15 0.58
N SER A 132 -8.85 -19.88 0.78
CA SER A 132 -8.63 -18.85 -0.24
C SER A 132 -7.15 -18.49 -0.38
N HIS A 133 -6.34 -18.61 0.67
CA HIS A 133 -4.87 -18.53 0.54
C HIS A 133 -4.34 -19.68 -0.33
N TYR A 134 -4.85 -20.91 -0.14
CA TYR A 134 -4.53 -22.03 -1.02
C TYR A 134 -4.85 -21.69 -2.48
N LEU A 135 -6.07 -21.20 -2.74
CA LEU A 135 -6.47 -20.79 -4.08
C LEU A 135 -5.49 -19.76 -4.65
N PHE A 136 -5.18 -18.70 -3.89
CA PHE A 136 -4.27 -17.63 -4.32
C PHE A 136 -2.89 -18.16 -4.73
N TYR A 137 -2.33 -19.10 -3.96
CA TYR A 137 -1.04 -19.74 -4.24
C TYR A 137 -1.05 -20.70 -5.44
N LYS A 138 -2.22 -21.06 -5.97
CA LYS A 138 -2.36 -21.92 -7.16
C LYS A 138 -2.65 -21.17 -8.44
N ILE A 139 -2.99 -19.89 -8.35
CA ILE A 139 -3.24 -19.06 -9.53
C ILE A 139 -1.96 -18.95 -10.37
N GLU A 140 -2.12 -19.04 -11.69
CA GLU A 140 -1.05 -18.85 -12.67
C GLU A 140 0.20 -19.69 -12.36
N ASP A 141 0.05 -21.00 -12.10
CA ASP A 141 1.20 -21.90 -11.82
C ASP A 141 2.02 -21.47 -10.59
N GLY A 142 1.37 -20.85 -9.60
CA GLY A 142 1.96 -20.48 -8.32
C GLY A 142 2.86 -19.25 -8.34
N GLU A 143 2.73 -18.39 -9.35
CA GLU A 143 3.53 -17.18 -9.45
C GLU A 143 3.32 -16.22 -8.27
N TYR A 144 2.13 -16.18 -7.66
CA TYR A 144 1.88 -15.35 -6.48
C TYR A 144 2.47 -15.92 -5.19
N GLU A 145 2.60 -17.24 -5.05
CA GLU A 145 3.34 -17.87 -3.94
C GLU A 145 4.82 -17.48 -4.01
N ILE A 146 5.40 -17.52 -5.21
CA ILE A 146 6.79 -17.09 -5.44
C ILE A 146 6.93 -15.60 -5.11
N THR A 147 5.98 -14.77 -5.56
CA THR A 147 5.95 -13.33 -5.30
C THR A 147 5.95 -13.04 -3.80
N GLN A 148 5.06 -13.69 -3.05
CA GLN A 148 4.99 -13.55 -1.59
C GLN A 148 6.28 -13.99 -0.91
N ARG A 149 6.83 -15.14 -1.28
CA ARG A 149 8.08 -15.65 -0.69
C ARG A 149 9.24 -14.68 -0.93
N ILE A 150 9.34 -14.10 -2.13
CA ILE A 150 10.37 -13.09 -2.42
C ILE A 150 10.16 -11.86 -1.54
N ILE A 151 8.96 -11.27 -1.54
CA ILE A 151 8.76 -9.98 -0.85
C ILE A 151 8.87 -10.13 0.68
N LEU A 152 8.39 -11.22 1.26
CA LEU A 152 8.54 -11.49 2.69
C LEU A 152 9.99 -11.80 3.06
N ALA A 153 10.74 -12.52 2.23
CA ALA A 153 12.16 -12.77 2.49
C ALA A 153 12.96 -11.46 2.46
N LEU A 154 12.62 -10.54 1.55
CA LEU A 154 13.23 -9.22 1.51
C LEU A 154 12.82 -8.41 2.75
N ALA A 155 11.53 -8.26 3.06
CA ALA A 155 11.07 -7.47 4.20
C ALA A 155 11.60 -7.95 5.56
N ASN A 156 11.90 -9.24 5.72
CA ASN A 156 12.48 -9.80 6.93
C ASN A 156 14.00 -9.67 7.03
N ASP A 157 14.70 -9.19 6.00
CA ASP A 157 16.13 -8.88 6.08
C ASP A 157 16.32 -7.55 6.84
N SER A 158 17.14 -7.56 7.89
CA SER A 158 17.38 -6.37 8.73
C SER A 158 18.07 -5.21 8.00
N ARG A 159 18.52 -5.44 6.77
CA ARG A 159 19.14 -4.43 5.89
C ARG A 159 18.17 -3.88 4.85
N SER A 160 16.92 -4.32 4.85
CA SER A 160 15.94 -3.87 3.88
C SER A 160 15.55 -2.42 4.10
N GLU A 161 15.30 -1.74 2.99
CA GLU A 161 14.78 -0.39 2.96
C GLU A 161 13.30 -0.39 3.37
N ASP A 162 12.84 0.70 3.99
CA ASP A 162 11.45 0.86 4.47
C ASP A 162 10.43 0.63 3.35
N SER A 163 10.77 0.97 2.10
CA SER A 163 9.89 0.76 0.94
C SER A 163 9.61 -0.71 0.63
N ILE A 164 10.55 -1.60 0.94
CA ILE A 164 10.34 -3.05 0.80
C ILE A 164 9.41 -3.56 1.88
N ILE A 165 9.56 -3.05 3.10
CA ILE A 165 8.68 -3.39 4.23
C ILE A 165 7.26 -2.94 3.91
N GLU A 166 7.10 -1.73 3.41
CA GLU A 166 5.79 -1.18 3.03
C GLU A 166 5.17 -1.93 1.84
N THR A 167 5.97 -2.27 0.82
CA THR A 167 5.52 -3.13 -0.29
C THR A 167 5.00 -4.48 0.22
N ALA A 168 5.68 -5.08 1.21
CA ALA A 168 5.25 -6.34 1.81
C ALA A 168 3.95 -6.18 2.62
N ARG A 169 3.79 -5.06 3.33
CA ARG A 169 2.57 -4.72 4.09
C ARG A 169 1.37 -4.59 3.15
N ILE A 170 1.50 -3.79 2.08
CA ILE A 170 0.43 -3.57 1.09
C ILE A 170 0.07 -4.89 0.38
N PHE A 171 1.08 -5.69 -0.03
CA PHE A 171 0.83 -7.00 -0.63
C PHE A 171 0.05 -7.92 0.30
N GLN A 172 0.44 -8.02 1.58
CA GLN A 172 -0.26 -8.85 2.56
C GLN A 172 -1.69 -8.38 2.79
N LEU A 173 -1.91 -7.06 2.88
CA LEU A 173 -3.25 -6.53 3.09
C LEU A 173 -4.18 -6.85 1.91
N TYR A 174 -3.72 -6.70 0.67
CA TYR A 174 -4.50 -7.12 -0.50
C TYR A 174 -4.72 -8.64 -0.56
N LEU A 175 -3.79 -9.46 -0.05
CA LEU A 175 -3.97 -10.91 0.07
C LEU A 175 -5.06 -11.25 1.09
N GLU A 176 -5.06 -10.62 2.26
CA GLU A 176 -6.09 -10.83 3.27
C GLU A 176 -7.48 -10.45 2.75
N LEU A 177 -7.59 -9.37 1.97
CA LEU A 177 -8.82 -8.97 1.29
C LEU A 177 -9.29 -9.94 0.20
N TYR A 178 -8.34 -10.53 -0.51
CA TYR A 178 -8.63 -11.61 -1.46
C TYR A 178 -9.26 -12.80 -0.72
N CYS A 179 -8.67 -13.18 0.41
CA CYS A 179 -9.13 -14.29 1.22
C CYS A 179 -10.48 -14.00 1.90
N ASP A 180 -10.71 -12.79 2.38
CA ASP A 180 -12.02 -12.34 2.89
C ASP A 180 -13.11 -12.37 1.80
N THR A 181 -12.76 -12.04 0.56
CA THR A 181 -13.67 -12.15 -0.58
C THR A 181 -14.02 -13.61 -0.87
N GLY A 182 -13.06 -14.53 -0.75
CA GLY A 182 -13.32 -15.96 -0.88
C GLY A 182 -14.17 -16.53 0.26
N ALA A 183 -13.94 -16.08 1.49
CA ALA A 183 -14.81 -16.38 2.63
C ALA A 183 -16.25 -15.90 2.38
N PHE A 184 -16.41 -14.65 1.94
CA PHE A 184 -17.72 -14.10 1.59
C PHE A 184 -18.39 -14.86 0.45
N LYS A 185 -17.65 -15.32 -0.56
CA LYS A 185 -18.17 -16.14 -1.65
C LYS A 185 -18.76 -17.48 -1.15
N SER A 186 -18.05 -18.17 -0.26
CA SER A 186 -18.50 -19.46 0.28
C SER A 186 -19.61 -19.33 1.35
N CYS A 187 -19.56 -18.27 2.18
CA CYS A 187 -20.59 -18.02 3.21
C CYS A 187 -21.83 -17.31 2.67
N ARG A 188 -21.71 -16.55 1.57
CA ARG A 188 -22.75 -15.68 0.99
C ARG A 188 -23.33 -14.67 1.98
N GLU A 189 -22.54 -14.27 2.96
CA GLU A 189 -22.94 -13.34 4.00
C GLU A 189 -21.71 -12.65 4.60
N HIS A 190 -21.55 -11.35 4.35
CA HIS A 190 -20.36 -10.61 4.74
C HIS A 190 -20.30 -10.33 6.25
N TYR A 191 -21.45 -10.15 6.93
CA TYR A 191 -21.45 -9.92 8.38
C TYR A 191 -20.89 -11.10 9.16
N THR A 192 -21.18 -12.35 8.79
CA THR A 192 -20.55 -13.54 9.39
C THR A 192 -19.01 -13.48 9.30
N VAL A 193 -18.46 -13.08 8.15
CA VAL A 193 -16.99 -12.94 7.98
C VAL A 193 -16.45 -11.83 8.88
N ILE A 194 -17.12 -10.68 8.94
CA ILE A 194 -16.74 -9.57 9.83
C ILE A 194 -16.81 -9.98 11.30
N GLN A 195 -17.87 -10.68 11.73
CA GLN A 195 -17.99 -11.20 13.09
C GLN A 195 -16.82 -12.13 13.42
N MET A 196 -16.48 -13.05 12.50
CA MET A 196 -15.33 -13.94 12.65
C MET A 196 -14.03 -13.14 12.87
N LEU A 197 -13.77 -12.12 12.05
CA LEU A 197 -12.60 -11.24 12.20
C LEU A 197 -12.57 -10.52 13.56
N ILE A 198 -13.71 -9.99 14.02
CA ILE A 198 -13.78 -9.31 15.32
C ILE A 198 -13.50 -10.30 16.45
N LYS A 199 -14.10 -11.48 16.42
CA LYS A 199 -13.90 -12.51 17.46
C LYS A 199 -12.44 -12.96 17.53
N LEU A 200 -11.77 -13.18 16.40
CA LEU A 200 -10.35 -13.54 16.40
C LEU A 200 -9.47 -12.42 16.96
N ASN A 201 -9.76 -11.16 16.64
CA ASN A 201 -8.96 -10.02 17.12
C ASN A 201 -9.22 -9.66 18.60
N THR A 202 -10.42 -9.91 19.12
CA THR A 202 -10.82 -9.43 20.45
C THR A 202 -11.00 -10.53 21.49
N GLY A 203 -11.20 -11.78 21.06
CA GLY A 203 -11.57 -12.90 21.92
C GLY A 203 -12.98 -12.82 22.52
N LEU A 204 -13.81 -11.86 22.09
CA LEU A 204 -15.18 -11.75 22.56
C LEU A 204 -16.05 -12.88 21.99
N SER A 205 -16.93 -13.44 22.82
CA SER A 205 -17.87 -14.49 22.40
C SER A 205 -19.05 -13.96 21.59
N GLU A 206 -19.45 -12.70 21.83
CA GLU A 206 -20.58 -12.03 21.18
C GLU A 206 -20.14 -10.68 20.64
N VAL A 207 -20.41 -10.43 19.35
CA VAL A 207 -19.95 -9.23 18.63
C VAL A 207 -21.04 -8.75 17.66
N ASN A 208 -21.06 -7.45 17.39
CA ASN A 208 -21.97 -6.85 16.40
C ASN A 208 -21.17 -6.26 15.24
N ALA A 209 -21.27 -6.88 14.07
CA ALA A 209 -20.53 -6.46 12.89
C ALA A 209 -20.97 -5.08 12.35
N GLN A 210 -22.25 -4.72 12.45
CA GLN A 210 -22.72 -3.39 12.04
C GLN A 210 -22.14 -2.30 12.94
N SER A 211 -22.17 -2.48 14.27
CA SER A 211 -21.59 -1.53 15.20
C SER A 211 -20.08 -1.38 15.00
N TYR A 212 -19.38 -2.47 14.69
CA TYR A 212 -17.95 -2.43 14.38
C TYR A 212 -17.66 -1.69 13.06
N LEU A 213 -18.49 -1.88 12.03
CA LEU A 213 -18.40 -1.12 10.78
C LEU A 213 -18.65 0.37 10.98
N ASP A 214 -19.63 0.73 11.82
CA ASP A 214 -19.93 2.12 12.14
C ASP A 214 -18.73 2.77 12.85
N GLN A 215 -18.12 2.06 13.81
CA GLN A 215 -16.89 2.47 14.48
C GLN A 215 -15.72 2.62 13.50
N ALA A 216 -15.52 1.66 12.59
CA ALA A 216 -14.45 1.72 11.61
C ALA A 216 -14.59 2.93 10.68
N LYS A 217 -15.83 3.22 10.23
CA LYS A 217 -16.15 4.39 9.38
C LYS A 217 -15.97 5.71 10.12
N GLU A 218 -16.31 5.76 11.41
CA GLU A 218 -16.08 6.95 12.24
C GLU A 218 -14.59 7.32 12.28
N ILE A 219 -13.71 6.34 12.50
CA ILE A 219 -12.26 6.56 12.61
C ILE A 219 -11.67 7.03 11.28
N ILE A 220 -12.02 6.37 10.17
CA ILE A 220 -11.51 6.75 8.85
C ILE A 220 -11.95 8.17 8.44
N ASN A 221 -13.20 8.54 8.73
CA ASN A 221 -13.69 9.88 8.43
C ASN A 221 -13.02 10.97 9.29
N GLN A 222 -12.66 10.67 10.54
CA GLN A 222 -11.94 11.59 11.42
C GLN A 222 -10.48 11.78 11.01
N ASP A 223 -9.83 10.72 10.51
CA ASP A 223 -8.44 10.76 10.07
C ASP A 223 -8.26 11.55 8.75
N ASP A 224 -9.29 11.66 7.90
CA ASP A 224 -9.23 12.56 6.75
C ASP A 224 -9.11 14.05 7.14
N GLU A 225 -9.57 14.39 8.35
CA GLU A 225 -9.44 15.73 8.95
C GLU A 225 -8.12 15.91 9.74
N ALA A 226 -7.44 14.82 10.12
CA ALA A 226 -6.21 14.83 10.90
C ALA A 226 -4.98 14.48 10.03
N THR A 227 -4.01 15.38 9.94
CA THR A 227 -2.76 15.23 9.16
C THR A 227 -1.76 14.17 9.70
N ASN A 228 -2.22 13.00 10.15
CA ASN A 228 -1.39 12.03 10.88
C ASN A 228 -1.09 10.74 10.13
N GLN A 229 0.16 10.30 10.29
CA GLN A 229 0.82 9.11 9.78
C GLN A 229 0.34 7.80 10.45
N GLN A 230 -0.94 7.71 10.83
CA GLN A 230 -1.45 6.52 11.50
C GLN A 230 -2.06 5.55 10.48
N THR A 231 -1.40 4.41 10.29
CA THR A 231 -1.96 3.28 9.56
C THR A 231 -3.17 2.75 10.32
N HIS A 232 -4.35 2.68 9.68
CA HIS A 232 -5.54 2.13 10.32
C HIS A 232 -5.33 0.66 10.71
N PRO A 233 -5.98 0.18 11.79
CA PRO A 233 -6.03 -1.24 12.10
C PRO A 233 -6.49 -2.04 10.90
N GLU A 234 -5.73 -3.07 10.53
CA GLU A 234 -6.02 -3.94 9.39
C GLU A 234 -7.46 -4.49 9.45
N SER A 235 -7.95 -4.83 10.64
CA SER A 235 -9.31 -5.33 10.84
C SER A 235 -10.41 -4.34 10.43
N TYR A 236 -10.18 -3.03 10.58
CA TYR A 236 -11.10 -2.00 10.10
C TYR A 236 -11.10 -1.93 8.57
N ILE A 237 -9.91 -1.89 7.96
CA ILE A 237 -9.76 -1.86 6.50
C ILE A 237 -10.46 -3.07 5.87
N ARG A 238 -10.19 -4.27 6.40
CA ARG A 238 -10.79 -5.53 5.94
C ARG A 238 -12.31 -5.54 6.06
N SER A 239 -12.85 -5.09 7.20
CA SER A 239 -14.30 -5.03 7.42
C SER A 239 -14.98 -4.07 6.43
N ILE A 240 -14.42 -2.88 6.22
CA ILE A 240 -14.97 -1.88 5.29
C ILE A 240 -14.87 -2.36 3.84
N ALA A 241 -13.73 -2.91 3.45
CA ALA A 241 -13.55 -3.46 2.11
C ALA A 241 -14.58 -4.55 1.83
N LEU A 242 -14.88 -5.42 2.81
CA LEU A 242 -15.88 -6.46 2.64
C LEU A 242 -17.30 -5.90 2.51
N ASP A 243 -17.66 -4.88 3.32
CA ASP A 243 -18.95 -4.17 3.23
C ASP A 243 -19.11 -3.47 1.86
N LEU A 244 -18.08 -2.78 1.38
CA LEU A 244 -18.06 -2.14 0.06
C LEU A 244 -18.22 -3.16 -1.07
N LYS A 245 -17.55 -4.31 -0.96
CA LYS A 245 -17.65 -5.40 -1.93
C LYS A 245 -19.06 -5.99 -1.95
N ALA A 246 -19.63 -6.31 -0.79
CA ALA A 246 -20.96 -6.89 -0.66
C ALA A 246 -22.05 -5.97 -1.25
N ARG A 247 -21.90 -4.66 -1.06
CA ARG A 247 -22.82 -3.65 -1.60
C ARG A 247 -22.62 -3.35 -3.09
N SER A 248 -21.67 -3.99 -3.75
CA SER A 248 -21.30 -3.73 -5.15
C SER A 248 -21.05 -2.24 -5.42
N SER A 249 -20.30 -1.58 -4.53
CA SER A 249 -19.98 -0.16 -4.67
C SER A 249 -19.27 0.09 -6.01
N ARG A 250 -19.73 1.12 -6.75
CA ARG A 250 -19.08 1.57 -7.99
C ARG A 250 -17.68 2.12 -7.75
N GLU A 251 -17.43 2.59 -6.54
CA GLU A 251 -16.19 3.21 -6.09
C GLU A 251 -15.28 2.21 -5.35
N TYR A 252 -15.63 0.91 -5.34
CA TYR A 252 -14.91 -0.12 -4.56
C TYR A 252 -13.39 -0.05 -4.74
N HIS A 253 -12.90 0.05 -5.97
CA HIS A 253 -11.46 0.09 -6.23
C HIS A 253 -10.80 1.40 -5.81
N GLU A 254 -11.49 2.53 -5.97
CA GLU A 254 -10.96 3.85 -5.60
C GLU A 254 -10.88 4.00 -4.08
N GLU A 255 -11.96 3.65 -3.37
CA GLU A 255 -12.02 3.68 -1.92
C GLU A 255 -10.99 2.71 -1.31
N LEU A 256 -10.83 1.53 -1.90
CA LEU A 256 -9.85 0.56 -1.41
C LEU A 256 -8.41 1.06 -1.55
N HIS A 257 -8.10 1.69 -2.68
CA HIS A 257 -6.79 2.29 -2.91
C HIS A 257 -6.50 3.37 -1.85
N LYS A 258 -7.45 4.28 -1.59
CA LYS A 258 -7.33 5.31 -0.53
C LYS A 258 -7.14 4.69 0.86
N LEU A 259 -7.84 3.60 1.17
CA LEU A 259 -7.77 2.96 2.49
C LEU A 259 -6.45 2.21 2.74
N ILE A 260 -5.86 1.61 1.71
CA ILE A 260 -4.68 0.74 1.84
C ILE A 260 -3.39 1.50 1.61
N GLU A 261 -3.33 2.22 0.51
CA GLU A 261 -2.14 2.94 0.03
C GLU A 261 -2.12 4.38 0.57
N GLY A 262 -3.28 4.93 0.95
CA GLY A 262 -3.37 6.23 1.61
C GLY A 262 -3.09 7.40 0.67
N LYS A 263 -2.76 8.54 1.27
CA LYS A 263 -2.20 9.70 0.55
C LYS A 263 -0.72 9.46 0.32
N TRP A 264 -0.21 10.04 -0.76
CA TRP A 264 1.18 9.87 -1.15
C TRP A 264 2.13 10.56 -0.16
N ASP A 265 2.75 9.75 0.72
CA ASP A 265 3.68 10.17 1.78
C ASP A 265 5.11 9.73 1.50
N ILE A 266 6.03 10.69 1.41
CA ILE A 266 7.47 10.47 1.24
C ILE A 266 8.09 9.54 2.30
N ASN A 267 7.48 9.43 3.49
CA ASN A 267 8.00 8.61 4.59
C ASN A 267 7.52 7.16 4.58
N SER A 268 6.54 6.81 3.74
CA SER A 268 5.96 5.47 3.69
C SER A 268 5.75 5.01 2.24
N LEU A 269 6.70 5.32 1.37
CA LEU A 269 6.61 4.95 -0.04
C LEU A 269 6.85 3.46 -0.24
N ASP A 270 6.00 2.79 -0.99
CA ASP A 270 6.36 1.48 -1.56
C ASP A 270 7.33 1.62 -2.77
N ILE A 271 7.80 0.50 -3.32
CA ILE A 271 8.76 0.52 -4.44
C ILE A 271 8.24 1.17 -5.73
N PHE A 272 6.93 1.14 -5.97
CA PHE A 272 6.27 1.77 -7.11
C PHE A 272 6.04 3.25 -6.85
N GLU A 273 5.65 3.61 -5.65
CA GLU A 273 5.54 5.01 -5.24
C GLU A 273 6.90 5.69 -5.21
N GLN A 274 7.99 5.01 -4.85
CA GLN A 274 9.35 5.53 -5.03
C GLN A 274 9.65 5.90 -6.49
N GLN A 275 9.22 5.07 -7.45
CA GLN A 275 9.40 5.39 -8.88
C GLN A 275 8.55 6.58 -9.30
N LYS A 276 7.30 6.65 -8.83
CA LYS A 276 6.42 7.80 -9.06
C LYS A 276 7.03 9.06 -8.44
N THR A 277 7.65 8.97 -7.25
CA THR A 277 8.25 10.11 -6.53
C THR A 277 9.47 10.59 -7.27
N ARG A 278 10.29 9.65 -7.75
CA ARG A 278 11.44 9.95 -8.59
C ARG A 278 11.02 10.72 -9.86
N ALA A 279 9.96 10.30 -10.52
CA ALA A 279 9.41 10.99 -11.69
C ALA A 279 8.84 12.37 -11.33
N LEU A 280 8.07 12.46 -10.23
CA LEU A 280 7.55 13.72 -9.70
C LEU A 280 8.67 14.74 -9.44
N SER A 281 9.73 14.33 -8.74
CA SER A 281 10.87 15.19 -8.44
C SER A 281 11.61 15.61 -9.71
N ARG A 282 11.70 14.75 -10.73
CA ARG A 282 12.28 15.12 -12.02
C ARG A 282 11.44 16.19 -12.72
N ASP A 283 10.14 15.97 -12.86
CA ASP A 283 9.20 16.93 -13.47
C ASP A 283 9.22 18.26 -12.72
N PHE A 284 9.30 18.21 -11.39
CA PHE A 284 9.38 19.38 -10.52
C PHE A 284 10.66 20.19 -10.77
N ILE A 285 11.83 19.53 -10.87
CA ILE A 285 13.10 20.20 -11.21
C ILE A 285 13.06 20.79 -12.62
N GLN A 286 12.41 20.14 -13.59
CA GLN A 286 12.27 20.69 -14.95
C GLN A 286 11.51 22.03 -14.94
N ILE A 287 10.47 22.18 -14.10
CA ILE A 287 9.76 23.46 -13.97
C ILE A 287 10.67 24.53 -13.36
N ILE A 288 11.45 24.19 -12.33
CA ILE A 288 12.40 25.13 -11.71
C ILE A 288 13.43 25.64 -12.73
N LEU A 289 13.88 24.77 -13.65
CA LEU A 289 14.91 25.10 -14.64
C LEU A 289 14.32 25.64 -15.97
N ARG A 290 13.01 25.89 -16.03
CA ARG A 290 12.34 26.34 -17.25
C ARG A 290 12.92 27.68 -17.77
N PRO A 291 13.15 28.71 -16.94
CA PRO A 291 13.74 29.96 -17.44
C PRO A 291 15.21 29.79 -17.81
N GLN A 292 15.62 30.32 -18.96
CA GLN A 292 17.00 30.17 -19.44
C GLN A 292 18.04 30.73 -18.45
N TRP A 293 17.71 31.84 -17.77
CA TRP A 293 18.61 32.48 -16.80
C TRP A 293 18.85 31.61 -15.55
N MET A 294 17.97 30.66 -15.24
CA MET A 294 18.13 29.72 -14.12
C MET A 294 19.13 28.60 -14.44
N ASN A 295 19.47 28.41 -15.71
CA ASN A 295 20.32 27.31 -16.20
C ASN A 295 21.83 27.60 -16.06
N SER A 296 22.23 28.09 -14.88
CA SER A 296 23.64 28.28 -14.56
C SER A 296 24.36 26.96 -14.36
N SER A 297 25.70 26.99 -14.38
CA SER A 297 26.50 25.78 -14.14
C SER A 297 26.23 25.17 -12.76
N ALA A 298 26.02 26.00 -11.74
CA ALA A 298 25.75 25.53 -10.38
C ALA A 298 24.39 24.83 -10.28
N VAL A 299 23.35 25.43 -10.86
CA VAL A 299 21.99 24.89 -10.89
C VAL A 299 21.93 23.57 -11.68
N VAL A 300 22.50 23.53 -12.88
CA VAL A 300 22.51 22.32 -13.71
C VAL A 300 23.31 21.20 -13.03
N ASN A 301 24.40 21.52 -12.34
CA ASN A 301 25.15 20.54 -11.58
C ASN A 301 24.34 19.97 -10.40
N LEU A 302 23.55 20.79 -9.70
CA LEU A 302 22.65 20.31 -8.66
C LEU A 302 21.57 19.37 -9.23
N ALA A 303 20.93 19.73 -10.33
CA ALA A 303 19.98 18.84 -11.00
C ALA A 303 20.60 17.48 -11.38
N LYS A 304 21.88 17.48 -11.79
CA LYS A 304 22.64 16.25 -12.08
C LYS A 304 23.04 15.44 -10.84
N GLN A 305 23.09 16.06 -9.65
CA GLN A 305 23.26 15.32 -8.39
C GLN A 305 21.99 14.57 -8.01
N PHE A 306 20.81 15.15 -8.26
CA PHE A 306 19.54 14.43 -8.11
C PHE A 306 19.40 13.31 -9.15
N PHE A 307 19.72 13.61 -10.42
CA PHE A 307 19.58 12.68 -11.54
C PHE A 307 20.80 12.74 -12.45
N THR A 308 21.65 11.71 -12.42
CA THR A 308 22.89 11.70 -13.22
C THR A 308 22.64 11.88 -14.73
N ASP A 309 21.48 11.45 -15.21
CA ASP A 309 20.99 11.56 -16.59
C ASP A 309 20.08 12.79 -16.82
N PHE A 310 20.14 13.81 -15.97
CA PHE A 310 19.29 14.99 -16.11
C PHE A 310 19.61 15.76 -17.39
N THR A 311 18.57 16.04 -18.15
CA THR A 311 18.59 16.90 -19.34
C THR A 311 17.40 17.84 -19.27
N ILE A 312 17.61 19.12 -19.58
CA ILE A 312 16.52 20.11 -19.56
C ILE A 312 15.56 19.82 -20.71
N GLU A 313 14.28 19.64 -20.37
CA GLU A 313 13.19 19.42 -21.31
C GLU A 313 12.36 20.70 -21.45
N LYS A 314 11.79 20.93 -22.64
CA LYS A 314 11.07 22.19 -22.91
C LYS A 314 9.63 22.18 -22.41
N GLU A 315 9.02 21.00 -22.28
CA GLU A 315 7.61 20.87 -21.93
C GLU A 315 7.45 20.03 -20.67
N VAL A 316 6.81 20.63 -19.67
CA VAL A 316 6.32 19.93 -18.48
C VAL A 316 4.86 20.31 -18.33
N ASP A 317 4.01 19.31 -18.23
CA ASP A 317 2.58 19.50 -17.99
C ASP A 317 2.35 19.90 -16.52
N THR A 318 2.23 21.21 -16.30
CA THR A 318 1.98 21.79 -14.97
C THR A 318 0.64 21.33 -14.39
N THR A 319 -0.39 21.14 -15.22
CA THR A 319 -1.72 20.72 -14.78
C THR A 319 -1.65 19.32 -14.17
N LYS A 320 -0.99 18.40 -14.86
CA LYS A 320 -0.75 17.04 -14.36
C LYS A 320 0.09 17.03 -13.08
N LEU A 321 1.03 17.96 -12.95
CA LEU A 321 1.83 18.08 -11.74
C LEU A 321 0.98 18.56 -10.55
N LEU A 322 0.13 19.56 -10.77
CA LEU A 322 -0.81 20.07 -9.77
C LEU A 322 -1.76 18.97 -9.30
N GLU A 323 -2.35 18.20 -10.21
CA GLU A 323 -3.21 17.05 -9.88
C GLU A 323 -2.50 16.04 -8.98
N ARG A 324 -1.25 15.68 -9.30
CA ARG A 324 -0.46 14.77 -8.44
C ARG A 324 -0.27 15.32 -7.03
N LEU A 325 -0.03 16.63 -6.90
CA LEU A 325 0.23 17.28 -5.61
C LEU A 325 -1.02 17.36 -4.71
N GLN A 326 -2.22 17.37 -5.28
CA GLN A 326 -3.47 17.36 -4.50
C GLN A 326 -3.60 16.11 -3.62
N HIS A 327 -2.99 15.00 -4.04
CA HIS A 327 -3.04 13.72 -3.32
C HIS A 327 -1.82 13.45 -2.41
N THR A 328 -0.99 14.48 -2.15
CA THR A 328 0.22 14.35 -1.32
C THR A 328 0.02 14.81 0.12
N THR A 329 0.79 14.22 1.03
CA THR A 329 0.80 14.60 2.45
C THR A 329 1.66 15.84 2.73
N PRO A 330 1.52 16.48 3.91
CA PRO A 330 2.37 17.60 4.31
C PRO A 330 3.87 17.29 4.30
N SER A 331 4.29 16.07 4.61
CA SER A 331 5.69 15.63 4.54
C SER A 331 6.22 15.66 3.11
N THR A 332 5.44 15.17 2.15
CA THR A 332 5.79 15.23 0.71
C THR A 332 5.87 16.67 0.22
N LYS A 333 4.91 17.53 0.61
CA LYS A 333 4.96 18.97 0.31
C LYS A 333 6.19 19.65 0.94
N SER A 334 6.56 19.23 2.15
CA SER A 334 7.76 19.73 2.82
C SER A 334 9.03 19.33 2.07
N TYR A 335 9.14 18.06 1.65
CA TYR A 335 10.23 17.59 0.80
C TYR A 335 10.39 18.45 -0.47
N LEU A 336 9.30 18.69 -1.21
CA LEU A 336 9.34 19.53 -2.42
C LEU A 336 9.70 20.99 -2.13
N SER A 337 9.28 21.51 -0.98
CA SER A 337 9.65 22.86 -0.52
C SER A 337 11.14 22.97 -0.21
N TYR A 338 11.77 21.91 0.30
CA TYR A 338 13.23 21.85 0.45
C TYR A 338 13.94 21.75 -0.90
N VAL A 339 13.37 21.03 -1.89
CA VAL A 339 13.90 21.04 -3.26
C VAL A 339 13.87 22.46 -3.85
N LEU A 340 12.76 23.20 -3.71
CA LEU A 340 12.70 24.61 -4.12
C LEU A 340 13.79 25.45 -3.45
N LEU A 341 14.00 25.28 -2.15
CA LEU A 341 15.01 26.00 -1.39
C LEU A 341 16.44 25.72 -1.90
N ASP A 342 16.77 24.45 -2.14
CA ASP A 342 18.09 24.05 -2.62
C ASP A 342 18.42 24.76 -3.94
N PHE A 343 17.49 24.76 -4.89
CA PHE A 343 17.65 25.46 -6.16
C PHE A 343 17.63 26.97 -6.03
N ALA A 344 16.83 27.53 -5.11
CA ALA A 344 16.78 28.97 -4.87
C ALA A 344 18.09 29.55 -4.29
N ARG A 345 18.96 28.68 -3.75
CA ARG A 345 20.14 29.10 -2.98
C ARG A 345 21.47 28.60 -3.52
N ILE A 346 21.47 27.67 -4.47
CA ILE A 346 22.70 27.05 -4.97
C ILE A 346 23.62 28.02 -5.70
N ASP A 347 23.06 29.02 -6.38
CA ASP A 347 23.83 30.00 -7.15
C ASP A 347 23.72 31.39 -6.53
N SER A 348 24.82 31.88 -5.94
CA SER A 348 24.89 33.21 -5.35
C SER A 348 24.90 34.33 -6.39
N GLU A 349 25.28 34.06 -7.65
CA GLU A 349 25.36 35.08 -8.70
C GLU A 349 23.97 35.52 -9.20
N LEU A 350 22.95 34.67 -9.01
CA LEU A 350 21.57 34.97 -9.37
C LEU A 350 20.84 35.80 -8.29
N GLU A 351 21.53 36.13 -7.19
CA GLU A 351 21.04 36.94 -6.08
C GLU A 351 19.67 36.50 -5.52
N LYS A 352 18.60 37.28 -5.78
CA LYS A 352 17.24 37.05 -5.27
C LYS A 352 16.28 36.49 -6.33
N LEU A 353 16.68 36.49 -7.60
CA LEU A 353 15.81 36.04 -8.71
C LEU A 353 15.32 34.60 -8.52
N PRO A 354 16.15 33.62 -8.09
CA PRO A 354 15.68 32.26 -7.85
C PRO A 354 14.65 32.15 -6.72
N ILE A 355 14.75 33.01 -5.69
CA ILE A 355 13.77 33.03 -4.59
C ILE A 355 12.42 33.49 -5.12
N ALA A 356 12.39 34.53 -5.96
CA ALA A 356 11.16 34.98 -6.58
C ALA A 356 10.54 33.88 -7.47
N HIS A 357 11.33 33.30 -8.36
CA HIS A 357 10.85 32.29 -9.29
C HIS A 357 10.30 31.04 -8.59
N THR A 358 11.00 30.55 -7.56
CA THR A 358 10.51 29.40 -6.78
C THR A 358 9.27 29.72 -5.96
N LEU A 359 9.05 30.98 -5.55
CA LEU A 359 7.80 31.42 -4.92
C LEU A 359 6.64 31.43 -5.93
N GLU A 360 6.85 31.85 -7.18
CA GLU A 360 5.82 31.74 -8.23
C GLU A 360 5.47 30.28 -8.53
N ILE A 361 6.47 29.38 -8.57
CA ILE A 361 6.23 27.93 -8.71
C ILE A 361 5.44 27.40 -7.51
N ALA A 362 5.77 27.82 -6.30
CA ALA A 362 5.02 27.42 -5.11
C ALA A 362 3.57 27.91 -5.14
N GLU A 363 3.30 29.09 -5.72
CA GLU A 363 1.95 29.58 -5.96
C GLU A 363 1.20 28.74 -6.98
N LEU A 364 1.82 28.51 -8.14
CA LEU A 364 1.28 27.71 -9.23
C LEU A 364 0.92 26.27 -8.80
N LEU A 365 1.70 25.69 -7.88
CA LEU A 365 1.57 24.30 -7.45
C LEU A 365 0.90 24.14 -6.08
N GLY A 366 0.38 25.21 -5.49
CA GLY A 366 -0.34 25.15 -4.20
C GLY A 366 0.54 24.78 -3.00
N LEU A 367 1.81 25.19 -3.01
CA LEU A 367 2.82 24.94 -1.97
C LEU A 367 3.20 26.18 -1.15
N VAL A 368 2.55 27.34 -1.40
CA VAL A 368 2.92 28.64 -0.79
C VAL A 368 3.11 28.56 0.72
N GLU A 369 2.12 28.07 1.46
CA GLU A 369 2.16 28.07 2.93
C GLU A 369 3.36 27.27 3.47
N GLU A 370 3.60 26.10 2.91
CA GLU A 370 4.68 25.21 3.30
C GLU A 370 6.05 25.76 2.90
N TYR A 371 6.16 26.32 1.68
CA TYR A 371 7.42 26.88 1.20
C TYR A 371 7.81 28.18 1.91
N GLU A 372 6.87 29.08 2.17
CA GLU A 372 7.13 30.29 2.98
C GLU A 372 7.58 29.92 4.41
N ARG A 373 7.01 28.86 4.99
CA ARG A 373 7.44 28.31 6.28
C ARG A 373 8.88 27.82 6.23
N VAL A 374 9.24 27.05 5.20
CA VAL A 374 10.62 26.54 4.98
C VAL A 374 11.60 27.71 4.79
N LEU A 375 11.32 28.66 3.90
CA LEU A 375 12.17 29.84 3.66
C LEU A 375 12.41 30.63 4.95
N ARG A 376 11.35 30.92 5.71
CA ARG A 376 11.48 31.67 6.96
C ARG A 376 12.31 30.94 8.01
N LYS A 377 12.11 29.62 8.14
CA LYS A 377 12.84 28.79 9.08
C LYS A 377 14.33 28.72 8.72
N GLU A 378 14.65 28.32 7.50
CA GLU A 378 16.03 28.05 7.08
C GLU A 378 16.84 29.34 6.88
N LEU A 379 16.22 30.43 6.42
CA LEU A 379 16.87 31.73 6.30
C LEU A 379 16.79 32.57 7.59
N LYS A 380 16.18 32.04 8.66
CA LYS A 380 16.01 32.70 9.96
C LYS A 380 15.36 34.09 9.86
N LEU A 381 14.32 34.19 9.03
CA LEU A 381 13.63 35.45 8.75
C LEU A 381 12.43 35.68 9.68
N THR A 382 12.31 36.90 10.17
CA THR A 382 11.06 37.39 10.77
C THR A 382 9.97 37.53 9.70
N VAL A 383 8.70 37.60 10.11
CA VAL A 383 7.57 37.85 9.19
C VAL A 383 7.79 39.12 8.36
N ARG A 384 8.29 40.19 8.99
CA ARG A 384 8.57 41.46 8.32
C ARG A 384 9.69 41.34 7.30
N SER A 385 10.85 40.83 7.70
CA SER A 385 12.00 40.69 6.80
C SER A 385 11.72 39.72 5.64
N PHE A 386 10.86 38.72 5.85
CA PHE A 386 10.41 37.84 4.78
C PHE A 386 9.52 38.58 3.77
N LYS A 387 8.57 39.40 4.25
CA LYS A 387 7.73 40.22 3.37
C LYS A 387 8.56 41.20 2.53
N ASP A 388 9.55 41.85 3.15
CA ASP A 388 10.45 42.77 2.46
C ASP A 388 11.27 42.01 1.38
N LEU A 389 11.84 40.85 1.72
CA LEU A 389 12.55 39.98 0.78
C LEU A 389 11.65 39.56 -0.41
N LYS A 390 10.43 39.11 -0.14
CA LYS A 390 9.47 38.69 -1.17
C LYS A 390 9.15 39.83 -2.12
N GLN A 391 8.92 41.04 -1.61
CA GLN A 391 8.62 42.21 -2.42
C GLN A 391 9.81 42.62 -3.31
N GLU A 392 11.02 42.64 -2.75
CA GLU A 392 12.23 42.96 -3.51
C GLU A 392 12.50 41.92 -4.60
N ALA A 393 12.46 40.64 -4.25
CA ALA A 393 12.72 39.55 -5.19
C ALA A 393 11.71 39.54 -6.35
N MET A 394 10.42 39.74 -6.07
CA MET A 394 9.38 39.78 -7.12
C MET A 394 9.55 40.96 -8.06
N LYS A 395 9.97 42.12 -7.54
CA LYS A 395 10.27 43.30 -8.37
C LYS A 395 11.43 43.02 -9.33
N ASP A 396 12.48 42.37 -8.83
CA ASP A 396 13.64 42.00 -9.66
C ASP A 396 13.21 41.02 -10.77
N LEU A 397 12.37 40.03 -10.45
CA LEU A 397 11.87 39.05 -11.43
C LEU A 397 10.99 39.67 -12.51
N SER A 398 10.06 40.57 -12.15
CA SER A 398 9.23 41.29 -13.14
C SER A 398 10.09 42.03 -14.16
N SER A 399 11.19 42.65 -13.72
CA SER A 399 12.11 43.35 -14.62
C SER A 399 12.87 42.43 -15.58
N VAL A 400 13.07 41.16 -15.22
CA VAL A 400 13.70 40.14 -16.09
C VAL A 400 12.69 39.59 -17.10
N ASN A 401 11.46 39.31 -16.66
CA ASN A 401 10.40 38.75 -17.52
C ASN A 401 9.93 39.74 -18.59
N GLU A 402 9.81 41.04 -18.27
CA GLU A 402 9.51 42.10 -19.25
C GLU A 402 10.54 42.20 -20.39
N ASN A 403 11.75 41.70 -20.18
CA ASN A 403 12.86 41.78 -21.13
C ASN A 403 13.13 40.48 -21.91
N GLN A 404 12.49 39.34 -21.55
CA GLN A 404 12.91 38.03 -22.05
C GLN A 404 11.81 37.03 -22.47
N ASP A 405 10.51 37.36 -22.48
CA ASP A 405 9.43 36.47 -23.01
C ASP A 405 9.51 35.03 -22.45
N ASN A 406 9.69 34.91 -21.12
CA ASN A 406 10.01 33.66 -20.40
C ASN A 406 9.05 33.42 -19.21
N SER A 407 7.79 33.85 -19.32
CA SER A 407 6.85 33.75 -18.19
C SER A 407 6.47 32.28 -17.94
N ILE A 408 6.39 31.89 -16.66
CA ILE A 408 5.86 30.56 -16.32
C ILE A 408 4.35 30.43 -16.59
N TYR A 409 3.68 31.54 -16.88
CA TYR A 409 2.24 31.64 -17.17
C TYR A 409 1.89 31.59 -18.66
N ASP A 410 2.85 31.38 -19.57
CA ASP A 410 2.61 31.45 -21.04
C ASP A 410 1.79 30.29 -21.64
N ASN A 411 1.05 29.53 -20.83
CA ASN A 411 0.13 28.48 -21.27
C ASN A 411 -1.21 28.56 -20.52
N GLU A 412 -1.95 29.66 -20.71
CA GLU A 412 -3.44 29.62 -20.62
C GLU A 412 -4.05 29.40 -22.01
#